data_AF-A0A850BF30-F1
#
_entry.id   AF-A0A850BF30-F1
#
_cell.length_a   1.000
_cell.length_b   1.000
_cell.length_c   1.000
_cell.angle_alpha   90.00
_cell.angle_beta   90.00
_cell.angle_gamma   90.00
#
_symmetry.space_group_name_H-M   'P 1'
#
loop_
_entity.id
_entity.type
_entity.pdbx_description
1 polymer ?
#
loop_
_entity_poly.entity_id
_entity_poly.type
_entity_poly.pdbx_seq_one_letter_code
_entity_poly.pdbx_strand_id
1 'polypeptide(L)'
;CVNGACVGGNGCDPNAPEVCDGLDNNCNNVADENAQCPDATQMCVNGACVGGNNCPNPSPEVCDGLDNDCDGVVDESAPCPNNSVCVNGICSNCNGANLPEICDGVDNNCNGIVDENASCPNPGQMCVNGGCVP
;
A
#
# COMPACT_ATOMS: atom_id res chain seq x y z
N CYS A 1 -4.68 -35.02 3.91
CA CYS A 1 -4.64 -33.68 3.36
C CYS A 1 -3.48 -33.60 2.32
N VAL A 2 -3.74 -33.27 1.05
CA VAL A 2 -2.76 -32.97 -0.04
C VAL A 2 -3.39 -31.89 -0.93
N ASN A 3 -2.62 -30.90 -1.41
CA ASN A 3 -3.07 -29.68 -2.13
C ASN A 3 -3.92 -28.71 -1.28
N GLY A 4 -3.24 -28.05 -0.33
CA GLY A 4 -3.83 -27.29 0.76
C GLY A 4 -3.85 -28.07 2.05
N ALA A 5 -3.07 -29.16 2.18
CA ALA A 5 -3.53 -30.24 3.01
C ALA A 5 -2.35 -31.20 3.43
N CYS A 6 -2.30 -31.70 4.70
CA CYS A 6 -1.41 -32.70 5.35
C CYS A 6 -1.64 -34.25 5.17
N VAL A 7 -0.66 -35.00 4.67
CA VAL A 7 -0.74 -36.47 4.47
C VAL A 7 0.36 -37.19 5.22
N GLY A 8 -0.02 -38.27 5.92
CA GLY A 8 0.89 -39.26 6.47
C GLY A 8 1.26 -39.04 7.93
N GLY A 9 0.29 -39.19 8.84
CA GLY A 9 0.49 -39.51 10.26
C GLY A 9 0.93 -38.36 11.17
N ASN A 10 0.03 -37.97 12.10
CA ASN A 10 0.24 -37.02 13.21
C ASN A 10 0.49 -35.55 12.84
N GLY A 11 -0.29 -34.99 11.90
CA GLY A 11 -0.14 -33.57 11.53
C GLY A 11 -1.38 -32.87 10.98
N CYS A 12 -2.56 -33.49 11.02
CA CYS A 12 -3.83 -32.79 10.82
C CYS A 12 -4.67 -33.05 12.07
N ASP A 13 -4.87 -32.03 12.88
CA ASP A 13 -5.84 -32.06 13.96
C ASP A 13 -7.03 -31.23 13.48
N PRO A 14 -8.26 -31.77 13.40
CA PRO A 14 -9.46 -30.96 13.14
C PRO A 14 -9.65 -29.79 14.11
N ASN A 15 -8.88 -29.75 15.19
CA ASN A 15 -8.83 -28.69 16.18
C ASN A 15 -7.47 -27.95 16.19
N ALA A 16 -6.61 -28.18 15.19
CA ALA A 16 -5.39 -27.40 15.04
C ALA A 16 -5.76 -25.92 14.80
N PRO A 17 -5.04 -24.98 15.42
CA PRO A 17 -5.11 -23.60 14.97
C PRO A 17 -4.49 -23.49 13.57
N GLU A 18 -5.07 -22.66 12.72
CA GLU A 18 -4.47 -22.32 11.44
C GLU A 18 -3.19 -21.49 11.63
N VAL A 19 -2.20 -21.78 10.80
CA VAL A 19 -0.97 -21.02 10.64
C VAL A 19 -1.05 -20.32 9.30
N CYS A 20 -0.61 -19.07 9.22
CA CYS A 20 -0.58 -18.33 7.95
C CYS A 20 0.54 -18.87 7.04
N ASP A 21 0.28 -19.98 6.36
CA ASP A 21 1.24 -20.68 5.49
C ASP A 21 0.64 -21.14 4.15
N GLY A 22 -0.64 -20.85 3.92
CA GLY A 22 -1.36 -21.19 2.69
C GLY A 22 -1.80 -22.65 2.64
N LEU A 23 -1.67 -23.37 3.76
CA LEU A 23 -2.16 -24.73 3.95
C LEU A 23 -3.35 -24.69 4.92
N ASP A 24 -4.29 -25.61 4.73
CA ASP A 24 -5.38 -25.85 5.67
C ASP A 24 -4.85 -26.84 6.74
N ASN A 25 -4.39 -26.30 7.87
CA ASN A 25 -3.75 -27.08 8.93
C ASN A 25 -4.76 -27.92 9.72
N ASN A 26 -6.02 -27.49 9.77
CA ASN A 26 -7.12 -28.18 10.44
C ASN A 26 -8.01 -29.01 9.50
N CYS A 27 -7.73 -28.95 8.20
CA CYS A 27 -8.43 -29.68 7.15
C CYS A 27 -9.94 -29.38 7.05
N ASN A 28 -10.39 -28.15 7.33
CA ASN A 28 -11.80 -27.77 7.24
C ASN A 28 -12.24 -27.26 5.85
N ASN A 29 -11.34 -27.30 4.87
CA ASN A 29 -11.48 -26.83 3.48
C ASN A 29 -11.47 -25.31 3.32
N VAL A 30 -10.99 -24.59 4.32
CA VAL A 30 -10.59 -23.19 4.22
C VAL A 30 -9.11 -23.16 4.60
N ALA A 31 -8.31 -22.39 3.87
CA ALA A 31 -6.91 -22.19 4.23
C ALA A 31 -6.80 -20.89 5.00
N ASP A 32 -5.98 -20.92 6.06
CA ASP A 32 -5.63 -19.76 6.88
C ASP A 32 -6.83 -19.03 7.54
N GLU A 33 -7.98 -19.66 7.75
CA GLU A 33 -9.10 -18.99 8.39
C GLU A 33 -8.83 -18.71 9.86
N ASN A 34 -8.95 -17.43 10.24
CA ASN A 34 -8.53 -16.95 11.55
C ASN A 34 -7.05 -17.24 11.86
N ALA A 35 -6.22 -17.51 10.84
CA ALA A 35 -4.79 -17.66 11.03
C ALA A 35 -4.21 -16.36 11.57
N GLN A 36 -3.45 -16.48 12.67
CA GLN A 36 -2.78 -15.36 13.28
C GLN A 36 -1.32 -15.32 12.83
N CYS A 37 -0.86 -14.12 12.53
CA CYS A 37 0.55 -13.89 12.27
C CYS A 37 1.33 -13.77 13.59
N PRO A 38 2.64 -14.10 13.59
CA PRO A 38 3.49 -13.94 14.78
C PRO A 38 3.50 -12.51 15.31
N ASP A 39 3.39 -11.54 14.40
CA ASP A 39 3.11 -10.15 14.72
C ASP A 39 1.59 -9.92 14.68
N ALA A 40 1.02 -9.45 15.79
CA ALA A 40 -0.41 -9.15 15.88
C ALA A 40 -0.85 -8.00 14.97
N THR A 41 0.10 -7.29 14.35
CA THR A 41 -0.13 -6.18 13.41
C THR A 41 -0.05 -6.62 11.95
N GLN A 42 0.06 -7.93 11.72
CA GLN A 42 0.06 -8.55 10.40
C GLN A 42 -1.26 -9.28 10.16
N MET A 43 -1.77 -9.18 8.94
CA MET A 43 -2.88 -9.99 8.46
C MET A 43 -2.37 -11.15 7.61
N CYS A 44 -3.08 -12.27 7.67
CA CYS A 44 -2.82 -13.38 6.76
C CYS A 44 -3.50 -13.13 5.41
N VAL A 45 -2.71 -12.91 4.36
CA VAL A 45 -3.21 -12.75 3.00
C VAL A 45 -2.52 -13.76 2.11
N ASN A 46 -3.31 -14.71 1.59
CA ASN A 46 -2.87 -15.73 0.63
C ASN A 46 -1.65 -16.53 1.11
N GLY A 47 -1.69 -17.03 2.35
CA GLY A 47 -0.62 -17.82 2.97
C GLY A 47 0.63 -17.04 3.36
N ALA A 48 0.56 -15.72 3.42
CA ALA A 48 1.65 -14.87 3.86
C ALA A 48 1.15 -13.80 4.85
N CYS A 49 1.92 -13.63 5.93
CA CYS A 49 1.74 -12.50 6.83
C CYS A 49 2.19 -11.22 6.13
N VAL A 50 1.22 -10.36 5.84
CA VAL A 50 1.41 -9.04 5.24
C VAL A 50 0.99 -7.97 6.25
N GLY A 51 1.48 -6.76 6.08
CA GLY A 51 1.41 -5.72 7.12
C GLY A 51 2.58 -5.81 8.09
N GLY A 52 2.48 -5.10 9.21
CA GLY A 52 3.57 -4.95 10.17
C GLY A 52 4.21 -3.56 10.10
N ASN A 53 3.55 -2.63 10.78
CA ASN A 53 4.10 -1.38 11.30
C ASN A 53 3.29 -0.94 12.53
N ASN A 54 3.19 -1.82 13.55
CA ASN A 54 2.83 -1.41 14.91
C ASN A 54 1.43 -0.78 15.08
N CYS A 55 0.35 -1.42 14.63
CA CYS A 55 -1.03 -0.98 14.92
C CYS A 55 -1.80 -1.91 15.88
N PRO A 56 -1.56 -1.82 17.21
CA PRO A 56 -2.38 -2.52 18.21
C PRO A 56 -3.83 -2.01 18.31
N ASN A 57 -4.19 -0.98 17.54
CA ASN A 57 -5.51 -0.38 17.50
C ASN A 57 -5.76 0.22 16.10
N PRO A 58 -6.33 -0.55 15.15
CA PRO A 58 -6.62 -0.07 13.80
C PRO A 58 -7.41 1.24 13.83
N SER A 59 -6.99 2.19 13.00
CA SER A 59 -7.65 3.48 12.84
C SER A 59 -7.69 3.85 11.36
N PRO A 60 -8.63 4.70 10.91
CA PRO A 60 -8.64 5.14 9.52
C PRO A 60 -7.30 5.71 9.09
N GLU A 61 -6.92 5.45 7.83
CA GLU A 61 -5.68 5.93 7.24
C GLU A 61 -5.45 7.42 7.43
N VAL A 62 -4.19 7.74 7.73
CA VAL A 62 -3.62 9.09 7.77
C VAL A 62 -2.44 9.09 6.81
N CYS A 63 -2.23 10.18 6.09
CA CYS A 63 -1.11 10.29 5.17
C CYS A 63 0.22 10.42 5.94
N ASP A 64 0.75 9.31 6.41
CA ASP A 64 1.95 9.23 7.25
C ASP A 64 2.93 8.14 6.79
N GLY A 65 2.58 7.40 5.73
CA GLY A 65 3.41 6.34 5.15
C GLY A 65 3.35 5.04 5.93
N LEU A 66 2.41 4.93 6.87
CA LEU A 66 2.09 3.71 7.61
C LEU A 66 0.72 3.20 7.18
N ASP A 67 0.51 1.92 7.43
CA ASP A 67 -0.79 1.25 7.27
C ASP A 67 -1.47 1.32 8.65
N ASN A 68 -2.35 2.30 8.83
CA ASN A 68 -2.99 2.58 10.12
C ASN A 68 -4.19 1.66 10.39
N ASP A 69 -4.84 1.13 9.35
CA ASP A 69 -6.01 0.27 9.47
C ASP A 69 -5.68 -1.24 9.33
N CYS A 70 -4.43 -1.53 8.99
CA CYS A 70 -3.83 -2.86 8.83
C CYS A 70 -4.46 -3.69 7.71
N ASP A 71 -5.01 -3.06 6.66
CA ASP A 71 -5.56 -3.79 5.52
C ASP A 71 -4.48 -4.31 4.54
N GLY A 72 -3.23 -3.90 4.73
CA GLY A 72 -2.07 -4.28 3.92
C GLY A 72 -1.77 -3.33 2.76
N VAL A 73 -2.56 -2.26 2.62
CA VAL A 73 -2.29 -1.10 1.75
C VAL A 73 -1.83 0.05 2.64
N VAL A 74 -1.00 0.95 2.10
CA VAL A 74 -0.45 2.09 2.84
C VAL A 74 -1.12 3.36 2.32
N ASP A 75 -1.61 4.19 3.26
CA ASP A 75 -2.23 5.48 2.99
C ASP A 75 -3.43 5.43 2.01
N GLU A 76 -4.12 4.30 1.88
CA GLU A 76 -5.26 4.21 0.96
C GLU A 76 -6.43 5.06 1.43
N SER A 77 -6.93 5.90 0.53
CA SER A 77 -7.97 6.89 0.88
C SER A 77 -7.57 7.85 2.02
N ALA A 78 -6.28 7.93 2.37
CA ALA A 78 -5.79 8.84 3.39
C ALA A 78 -6.16 10.29 3.07
N PRO A 79 -6.85 11.01 3.98
CA PRO A 79 -7.31 12.36 3.73
C PRO A 79 -6.14 13.35 3.78
N CYS A 80 -6.07 14.23 2.79
CA CYS A 80 -5.11 15.32 2.75
C CYS A 80 -5.80 16.70 2.71
N PRO A 81 -5.23 17.72 3.38
CA PRO A 81 -5.80 19.06 3.39
C PRO A 81 -5.71 19.74 2.01
N ASN A 82 -6.48 20.81 1.80
CA ASN A 82 -6.42 21.62 0.57
C ASN A 82 -6.62 20.83 -0.75
N ASN A 83 -7.33 19.70 -0.72
CA ASN A 83 -7.50 18.83 -1.89
C ASN A 83 -6.17 18.29 -2.46
N SER A 84 -5.11 18.24 -1.65
CA SER A 84 -3.86 17.57 -2.01
C SER A 84 -4.02 16.04 -2.02
N VAL A 85 -3.06 15.34 -2.62
CA VAL A 85 -3.04 13.89 -2.73
C VAL A 85 -1.98 13.34 -1.78
N CYS A 86 -2.29 12.22 -1.11
CA CYS A 86 -1.30 11.50 -0.32
C CYS A 86 -0.40 10.70 -1.25
N VAL A 87 0.90 10.99 -1.24
CA VAL A 87 1.90 10.23 -2.00
C VAL A 87 3.10 9.97 -1.11
N ASN A 88 3.42 8.69 -0.91
CA ASN A 88 4.53 8.23 -0.07
C ASN A 88 4.50 8.84 1.35
N GLY A 89 3.35 8.85 2.02
CA GLY A 89 3.20 9.40 3.37
C GLY A 89 3.29 10.93 3.47
N ILE A 90 3.16 11.65 2.36
CA ILE A 90 3.21 13.11 2.33
C ILE A 90 2.03 13.66 1.53
N CYS A 91 1.25 14.55 2.15
CA CYS A 91 0.25 15.33 1.44
C CYS A 91 0.94 16.34 0.52
N SER A 92 0.87 16.10 -0.79
CA SER A 92 1.45 16.98 -1.80
C SER A 92 0.38 17.50 -2.73
N ASN A 93 0.48 18.77 -3.11
CA ASN A 93 -0.32 19.32 -4.20
C ASN A 93 0.22 18.71 -5.49
N CYS A 94 -0.26 17.53 -5.82
CA CYS A 94 0.14 16.78 -6.99
C CYS A 94 -1.12 16.26 -7.70
N ASN A 95 -1.08 16.19 -9.04
CA ASN A 95 -2.24 15.85 -9.87
C ASN A 95 -2.30 14.37 -10.28
N GLY A 96 -1.53 13.51 -9.61
CA GLY A 96 -1.61 12.05 -9.75
C GLY A 96 -0.26 11.41 -10.07
N ALA A 97 0.03 10.25 -9.48
CA ALA A 97 1.29 9.57 -9.73
C ALA A 97 1.46 9.24 -11.23
N ASN A 98 2.63 9.53 -11.80
CA ASN A 98 3.05 9.13 -13.15
C ASN A 98 2.42 9.91 -14.34
N LEU A 99 1.96 11.16 -14.13
CA LEU A 99 1.58 12.06 -15.23
C LEU A 99 2.78 12.85 -15.78
N PRO A 100 2.86 13.19 -17.08
CA PRO A 100 3.93 14.07 -17.56
C PRO A 100 3.92 15.44 -16.88
N GLU A 101 5.10 16.00 -16.60
CA GLU A 101 5.22 17.36 -16.06
C GLU A 101 4.74 18.42 -17.06
N ILE A 102 3.87 19.28 -16.56
CA ILE A 102 3.42 20.52 -17.20
C ILE A 102 4.09 21.66 -16.43
N CYS A 103 4.54 22.69 -17.14
CA CYS A 103 5.12 23.86 -16.48
C CYS A 103 4.02 24.71 -15.84
N ASP A 104 3.55 24.31 -14.67
CA ASP A 104 2.46 24.96 -13.93
C ASP A 104 2.77 25.17 -12.43
N GLY A 105 3.96 24.76 -11.98
CA GLY A 105 4.40 24.89 -10.59
C GLY A 105 3.79 23.84 -9.66
N VAL A 106 3.17 22.81 -10.21
CA VAL A 106 2.64 21.64 -9.53
C VAL A 106 3.50 20.45 -9.92
N ASP A 107 3.87 19.62 -8.95
CA ASP A 107 4.50 18.31 -9.23
C ASP A 107 3.42 17.40 -9.82
N ASN A 108 3.37 17.24 -11.14
CA ASN A 108 2.28 16.49 -11.77
C ASN A 108 2.46 14.98 -11.64
N ASN A 109 3.69 14.45 -11.57
CA ASN A 109 3.98 13.02 -11.43
C ASN A 109 4.19 12.55 -9.99
N CYS A 110 4.19 13.47 -9.02
CA CYS A 110 4.39 13.24 -7.61
C CYS A 110 5.77 12.60 -7.28
N ASN A 111 6.85 12.94 -8.00
CA ASN A 111 8.20 12.42 -7.71
C ASN A 111 9.02 13.28 -6.73
N GLY A 112 8.43 14.38 -6.23
CA GLY A 112 9.05 15.28 -5.26
C GLY A 112 9.88 16.40 -5.87
N ILE A 113 9.91 16.52 -7.19
CA ILE A 113 10.51 17.64 -7.92
C ILE A 113 9.37 18.35 -8.66
N VAL A 114 9.44 19.68 -8.73
CA VAL A 114 8.43 20.49 -9.42
C VAL A 114 8.96 20.86 -10.80
N ASP A 115 8.14 20.65 -11.82
CA ASP A 115 8.38 21.01 -13.22
C ASP A 115 9.64 20.37 -13.86
N GLU A 116 10.14 19.23 -13.40
CA GLU A 116 11.32 18.60 -13.99
C GLU A 116 11.01 17.97 -15.35
N ASN A 117 11.82 18.32 -16.36
CA ASN A 117 11.53 17.99 -17.75
C ASN A 117 10.13 18.46 -18.20
N ALA A 118 9.55 19.47 -17.54
CA ALA A 118 8.26 20.02 -17.90
C ALA A 118 8.24 20.54 -19.34
N SER A 119 7.13 20.25 -20.01
CA SER A 119 6.92 20.68 -21.38
C SER A 119 6.21 22.04 -21.46
N CYS A 120 6.65 22.87 -22.40
CA CYS A 120 6.02 24.16 -22.70
C CYS A 120 5.27 24.13 -24.04
N PRO A 121 4.19 24.91 -24.21
CA PRO A 121 3.36 24.86 -25.41
C PRO A 121 4.08 25.32 -26.69
N ASN A 122 5.01 26.28 -26.58
CA ASN A 122 5.71 26.83 -27.75
C ASN A 122 7.17 26.38 -27.81
N PRO A 123 7.70 26.11 -29.02
CA PRO A 123 9.11 25.79 -29.21
C PRO A 123 10.04 26.90 -28.71
N GLY A 124 11.12 26.51 -28.04
CA GLY A 124 12.14 27.43 -27.51
C GLY A 124 11.85 27.95 -26.11
N GLN A 125 10.68 27.68 -25.54
CA GLN A 125 10.40 28.03 -24.15
C GLN A 125 11.07 27.06 -23.18
N MET A 126 11.53 27.60 -22.05
CA MET A 126 12.00 26.84 -20.90
C MET A 126 11.07 27.07 -19.71
N CYS A 127 10.93 26.05 -18.85
CA CYS A 127 10.17 26.19 -17.61
C CYS A 127 11.02 26.85 -16.52
N VAL A 128 10.51 27.93 -15.92
CA VAL A 128 11.12 28.61 -14.78
C VAL A 128 10.03 28.98 -13.79
N ASN A 129 10.08 28.40 -12.57
CA ASN A 129 9.14 28.65 -11.48
C ASN A 129 7.66 28.50 -11.90
N GLY A 130 7.28 27.40 -12.55
CA GLY A 130 5.91 27.19 -13.04
C GLY A 130 5.47 28.09 -14.20
N GLY A 131 6.41 28.79 -14.85
CA GLY A 131 6.13 29.67 -15.98
C GLY A 131 7.01 29.36 -17.19
N CYS A 132 6.39 29.20 -18.35
CA CYS A 132 7.10 29.08 -19.63
C CYS A 132 7.65 30.44 -20.08
N VAL A 133 8.98 30.58 -20.08
CA VAL A 133 9.69 31.79 -20.54
C VAL A 133 10.48 31.52 -21.83
N PRO A 134 10.70 32.55 -22.68
CA PRO A 134 11.54 32.42 -23.87
C PRO A 134 13.01 32.08 -23.60
#